data_AF-A0A951GS03-F1
#
_entry.id   AF-A0A951GS03-F1
#
_cell.length_a   1.000
_cell.length_b   1.000
_cell.length_c   1.000
_cell.angle_alpha   90.00
_cell.angle_beta   90.00
_cell.angle_gamma   90.00
#
_symmetry.space_group_name_H-M   'P 1'
#
loop_
_entity.id
_entity.type
_entity.pdbx_description
1 polymer ?
#
loop_
_entity_poly.entity_id
_entity_poly.type
_entity_poly.pdbx_seq_one_letter_code
_entity_poly.pdbx_strand_id
1 'polypeptide(L)'
;PDVVIFISYTADAILYVKTMKNLDYKPPMVIADDSGFSDPAFVNAVGDLAQGVVNRSAWDIGKPGSASYIINDLYKKKSGVNLDDTSGRIMEGFFVLCDAINRAGSTEPAAIQKALQETDLKPDQLMMGYKGVKFDEHGQNILASSYLIQLQGKEYKSVWPAANAVSKLDLPYKGWQ
;
A
#
# COMPACT_ATOMS: atom_id res chain seq x y z
N PRO A 1 -23.85 11.53 -2.74
CA PRO A 1 -22.70 12.18 -2.06
C PRO A 1 -21.60 12.42 -3.09
N ASP A 2 -20.74 13.41 -2.89
CA ASP A 2 -19.66 13.73 -3.84
C ASP A 2 -18.47 12.78 -3.74
N VAL A 3 -18.32 12.14 -2.57
CA VAL A 3 -17.27 11.15 -2.29
C VAL A 3 -17.89 9.94 -1.60
N VAL A 4 -17.45 8.75 -2.00
CA VAL A 4 -17.69 7.51 -1.26
C VAL A 4 -16.35 6.95 -0.79
N ILE A 5 -16.25 6.60 0.49
CA ILE A 5 -15.05 6.02 1.09
C ILE A 5 -15.34 4.56 1.47
N PHE A 6 -14.53 3.63 0.98
CA PHE A 6 -14.63 2.21 1.29
C PHE A 6 -13.48 1.72 2.16
N ILE A 7 -13.84 0.96 3.19
CA ILE A 7 -12.92 0.19 4.04
C ILE A 7 -13.48 -1.24 4.04
N SER A 8 -13.02 -2.08 3.13
CA SER A 8 -13.66 -3.36 2.85
C SER A 8 -12.66 -4.40 2.35
N TYR A 9 -12.91 -5.67 2.68
CA TYR A 9 -12.14 -6.80 2.15
C TYR A 9 -12.50 -7.11 0.69
N THR A 10 -11.69 -7.95 0.04
CA THR A 10 -11.71 -8.19 -1.42
C THR A 10 -13.10 -8.58 -1.95
N ALA A 11 -13.80 -9.49 -1.28
CA ALA A 11 -15.13 -9.92 -1.71
C ALA A 11 -16.16 -8.77 -1.69
N ASP A 12 -16.13 -7.96 -0.64
CA ASP A 12 -17.02 -6.80 -0.48
C ASP A 12 -16.67 -5.69 -1.47
N ALA A 13 -15.38 -5.40 -1.67
CA ALA A 13 -14.92 -4.42 -2.66
C ALA A 13 -15.43 -4.78 -4.07
N ILE A 14 -15.31 -6.05 -4.46
CA ILE A 14 -15.84 -6.57 -5.73
C ILE A 14 -17.37 -6.42 -5.78
N LEU A 15 -18.08 -6.76 -4.70
CA LEU A 15 -19.53 -6.65 -4.62
C LEU A 15 -19.99 -5.19 -4.74
N TYR A 16 -19.31 -4.26 -4.07
CA TYR A 16 -19.63 -2.83 -4.12
C TYR A 16 -19.48 -2.28 -5.54
N VAL A 17 -18.36 -2.57 -6.22
CA VAL A 17 -18.16 -2.11 -7.61
C VAL A 17 -19.23 -2.67 -8.55
N LYS A 18 -19.55 -3.97 -8.43
CA LYS A 18 -20.62 -4.60 -9.21
C LYS A 18 -21.98 -3.96 -8.92
N THR A 19 -22.26 -3.66 -7.66
CA THR A 19 -23.52 -3.05 -7.24
C THR A 19 -23.63 -1.60 -7.72
N MET A 20 -22.57 -0.81 -7.62
CA MET A 20 -22.50 0.54 -8.17
C MET A 20 -22.82 0.54 -9.67
N LYS A 21 -22.21 -0.40 -10.43
CA LYS A 21 -22.52 -0.59 -11.84
C LYS A 21 -23.98 -0.96 -12.09
N ASN A 22 -24.50 -1.95 -11.36
CA ASN A 22 -25.87 -2.44 -11.56
C ASN A 22 -26.93 -1.38 -11.27
N LEU A 23 -26.65 -0.47 -10.32
CA LEU A 23 -27.54 0.64 -9.96
C LEU A 23 -27.29 1.91 -10.78
N ASP A 24 -26.34 1.88 -11.73
CA ASP A 24 -25.82 3.06 -12.44
C ASP A 24 -25.43 4.21 -11.49
N TYR A 25 -24.96 3.85 -10.29
CA TYR A 25 -24.54 4.80 -9.28
C TYR A 25 -23.05 5.08 -9.40
N LYS A 26 -22.72 6.26 -9.94
CA LYS A 26 -21.33 6.69 -10.14
C LYS A 26 -21.04 8.00 -9.37
N PRO A 27 -20.52 7.93 -8.14
CA PRO A 27 -20.13 9.15 -7.41
C PRO A 27 -18.95 9.84 -8.12
N PRO A 28 -18.79 11.17 -7.97
CA PRO A 28 -17.65 11.91 -8.54
C PRO A 28 -16.29 11.38 -8.10
N MET A 29 -16.19 10.84 -6.88
CA MET A 29 -14.97 10.25 -6.34
C MET A 29 -15.26 9.00 -5.52
N VAL A 30 -14.40 8.00 -5.69
CA VAL A 30 -14.33 6.82 -4.82
C VAL A 30 -12.92 6.77 -4.23
N ILE A 31 -12.84 6.66 -2.91
CA ILE A 31 -11.60 6.46 -2.17
C ILE A 31 -11.69 5.13 -1.43
N ALA A 32 -10.69 4.28 -1.55
CA ALA A 32 -10.53 3.08 -0.76
C ALA A 32 -9.40 3.25 0.25
N ASP A 33 -9.49 2.53 1.38
CA ASP A 33 -8.43 2.40 2.37
C ASP A 33 -7.80 1.01 2.32
N ASP A 34 -6.90 0.81 1.36
CA ASP A 34 -6.13 -0.42 1.18
C ASP A 34 -7.02 -1.69 1.07
N SER A 35 -6.66 -2.76 1.79
CA SER A 35 -7.42 -4.00 1.93
C SER A 35 -7.88 -4.56 0.58
N GLY A 36 -9.19 -4.76 0.41
CA GLY A 36 -9.76 -5.40 -0.76
C GLY A 36 -9.52 -4.66 -2.07
N PHE A 37 -9.29 -3.35 -2.04
CA PHE A 37 -9.01 -2.59 -3.26
C PHE A 37 -7.54 -2.71 -3.72
N SER A 38 -6.62 -3.08 -2.82
CA SER A 38 -5.21 -3.35 -3.13
C SER A 38 -4.96 -4.79 -3.59
N ASP A 39 -5.85 -5.72 -3.25
CA ASP A 39 -5.72 -7.13 -3.60
C ASP A 39 -5.70 -7.32 -5.13
N PRO A 40 -4.70 -8.03 -5.70
CA PRO A 40 -4.66 -8.35 -7.12
C PRO A 40 -5.94 -8.99 -7.66
N ALA A 41 -6.66 -9.77 -6.83
CA ALA A 41 -7.93 -10.38 -7.22
C ALA A 41 -9.03 -9.35 -7.50
N PHE A 42 -9.02 -8.19 -6.84
CA PHE A 42 -9.97 -7.11 -7.13
C PHE A 42 -9.75 -6.55 -8.53
N VAL A 43 -8.50 -6.19 -8.87
CA VAL A 43 -8.16 -5.65 -10.20
C VAL A 43 -8.50 -6.68 -11.29
N ASN A 44 -8.18 -7.95 -11.06
CA ASN A 44 -8.51 -9.03 -12.00
C ASN A 44 -10.02 -9.22 -12.19
N ALA A 45 -10.81 -9.07 -11.13
CA ALA A 45 -12.25 -9.33 -11.18
C ALA A 45 -13.07 -8.16 -11.71
N VAL A 46 -12.72 -6.93 -11.34
CA VAL A 46 -13.54 -5.72 -11.58
C VAL A 46 -12.74 -4.48 -11.94
N GLY A 47 -11.44 -4.59 -12.27
CA GLY A 47 -10.60 -3.43 -12.55
C GLY A 47 -11.15 -2.54 -13.68
N ASP A 48 -11.66 -3.15 -14.75
CA ASP A 48 -12.29 -2.43 -15.87
C ASP A 48 -13.61 -1.72 -15.48
N LEU A 49 -14.20 -2.09 -14.34
CA LEU A 49 -15.41 -1.46 -13.81
C LEU A 49 -15.11 -0.40 -12.74
N ALA A 50 -13.85 -0.31 -12.32
CA ALA A 50 -13.37 0.51 -11.21
C ALA A 50 -12.37 1.58 -11.66
N GLN A 51 -12.34 1.95 -12.94
CA GLN A 51 -11.34 2.88 -13.44
C GLN A 51 -11.43 4.24 -12.74
N GLY A 52 -10.28 4.76 -12.30
CA GLY A 52 -10.20 6.01 -11.54
C GLY A 52 -10.49 5.89 -10.04
N VAL A 53 -10.72 4.68 -9.49
CA VAL A 53 -10.78 4.48 -8.04
C VAL A 53 -9.45 4.95 -7.44
N VAL A 54 -9.53 5.82 -6.43
CA VAL A 54 -8.37 6.20 -5.62
C VAL A 54 -8.28 5.22 -4.47
N ASN A 55 -7.08 4.78 -4.14
CA ASN A 55 -6.81 3.91 -3.01
C ASN A 55 -5.67 4.50 -2.19
N ARG A 56 -5.82 4.53 -0.87
CA ARG A 56 -4.71 4.85 0.03
C ARG A 56 -3.79 3.64 0.08
N SER A 57 -2.49 3.89 -0.07
CA SER A 57 -1.45 2.88 0.10
C SER A 57 -0.26 3.49 0.82
N ALA A 58 0.70 2.70 1.28
CA ALA A 58 2.03 3.12 1.71
C ALA A 58 3.14 2.46 0.85
N TRP A 59 2.74 1.70 -0.17
CA TRP A 59 3.61 0.93 -1.03
C TRP A 59 3.46 1.36 -2.49
N ASP A 60 4.58 1.33 -3.21
CA ASP A 60 4.64 1.35 -4.67
C ASP A 60 5.84 0.48 -5.09
N ILE A 61 5.79 -0.12 -6.27
CA ILE A 61 6.90 -0.91 -6.80
C ILE A 61 8.16 -0.03 -6.92
N GLY A 62 7.99 1.27 -7.21
CA GLY A 62 9.09 2.20 -7.40
C GLY A 62 9.77 2.03 -8.76
N LYS A 63 10.83 2.81 -8.97
CA LYS A 63 11.57 2.84 -10.24
C LYS A 63 12.47 1.59 -10.38
N PRO A 64 12.69 1.09 -11.61
CA PRO A 64 13.64 -0.01 -11.84
C PRO A 64 14.99 0.22 -11.14
N GLY A 65 15.42 -0.78 -10.37
CA GLY A 65 16.67 -0.74 -9.60
C GLY A 65 16.56 -0.15 -8.18
N SER A 66 15.42 0.39 -7.76
CA SER A 66 15.21 0.73 -6.34
C SER A 66 15.14 -0.52 -5.47
N ALA A 67 15.34 -0.37 -4.15
CA ALA A 67 15.18 -1.46 -3.19
C ALA A 67 13.78 -2.10 -3.28
N SER A 68 12.71 -1.28 -3.31
CA SER A 68 11.33 -1.71 -3.48
C SER A 68 11.12 -2.54 -4.76
N TYR A 69 11.71 -2.12 -5.89
CA TYR A 69 11.61 -2.82 -7.17
C TYR A 69 12.28 -4.19 -7.12
N ILE A 70 13.51 -4.24 -6.59
CA ILE A 70 14.27 -5.49 -6.47
C ILE A 70 13.53 -6.49 -5.57
N ILE A 71 13.00 -6.01 -4.44
CA ILE A 71 12.24 -6.84 -3.50
C ILE A 71 10.93 -7.33 -4.13
N ASN A 72 10.21 -6.47 -4.86
CA ASN A 72 9.02 -6.87 -5.60
C ASN A 72 9.32 -7.96 -6.63
N ASP A 73 10.41 -7.84 -7.38
CA ASP A 73 10.82 -8.84 -8.37
C ASP A 73 11.15 -10.19 -7.71
N LEU A 74 11.83 -10.17 -6.56
CA LEU A 74 12.11 -11.39 -5.78
C LEU A 74 10.81 -12.02 -5.27
N TYR A 75 9.90 -11.22 -4.73
CA TYR A 75 8.60 -11.67 -4.26
C TYR A 75 7.80 -12.29 -5.40
N LYS A 76 7.66 -11.59 -6.54
CA LYS A 76 6.90 -12.04 -7.71
C LYS A 76 7.42 -13.35 -8.29
N LYS A 77 8.75 -13.54 -8.34
CA LYS A 77 9.34 -14.80 -8.77
C LYS A 77 8.94 -15.99 -7.88
N LYS A 78 8.66 -15.74 -6.60
CA LYS A 78 8.27 -16.77 -5.62
C LYS A 78 6.76 -16.97 -5.51
N SER A 79 5.98 -15.88 -5.56
CA SER A 79 4.53 -15.90 -5.33
C SER A 79 3.70 -15.93 -6.61
N GLY A 80 4.25 -15.51 -7.74
CA GLY A 80 3.55 -15.33 -9.02
C GLY A 80 2.80 -13.99 -9.16
N VAL A 81 2.78 -13.14 -8.12
CA VAL A 81 2.09 -11.83 -8.12
C VAL A 81 3.00 -10.74 -7.56
N ASN A 82 2.73 -9.48 -7.92
CA ASN A 82 3.44 -8.35 -7.32
C ASN A 82 3.10 -8.24 -5.82
N LEU A 83 3.96 -7.58 -5.05
CA LEU A 83 3.63 -7.13 -3.70
C LEU A 83 2.50 -6.11 -3.75
N ASP A 84 1.54 -6.27 -2.84
CA ASP A 84 0.58 -5.24 -2.48
C ASP A 84 1.00 -4.53 -1.18
N ASP A 85 0.23 -3.51 -0.78
CA ASP A 85 0.50 -2.74 0.44
C ASP A 85 0.54 -3.62 1.69
N THR A 86 -0.43 -4.53 1.85
CA THR A 86 -0.53 -5.41 3.01
C THR A 86 0.72 -6.29 3.14
N SER A 87 1.12 -6.94 2.05
CA SER A 87 2.33 -7.77 2.01
C SER A 87 3.60 -6.94 2.20
N GLY A 88 3.65 -5.73 1.63
CA GLY A 88 4.73 -4.77 1.81
C GLY A 88 4.92 -4.35 3.27
N ARG A 89 3.82 -4.03 3.98
CA ARG A 89 3.83 -3.70 5.41
C ARG A 89 4.36 -4.84 6.27
N ILE A 90 3.93 -6.07 5.99
CA ILE A 90 4.39 -7.26 6.73
C ILE A 90 5.89 -7.47 6.50
N MET A 91 6.35 -7.33 5.25
CA MET A 91 7.76 -7.50 4.91
C MET A 91 8.65 -6.43 5.54
N GLU A 92 8.23 -5.17 5.50
CA GLU A 92 8.93 -4.07 6.18
C GLU A 92 8.98 -4.29 7.70
N GLY A 93 7.86 -4.66 8.32
CA GLY A 93 7.85 -4.99 9.75
C GLY A 93 8.80 -6.13 10.10
N PHE A 94 8.93 -7.13 9.22
CA PHE A 94 9.91 -8.19 9.39
C PHE A 94 11.36 -7.69 9.25
N PHE A 95 11.66 -6.82 8.29
CA PHE A 95 12.99 -6.22 8.16
C PHE A 95 13.37 -5.35 9.36
N VAL A 96 12.42 -4.60 9.92
CA VAL A 96 12.61 -3.86 11.18
C VAL A 96 12.98 -4.80 12.32
N LEU A 97 12.29 -5.94 12.43
CA LEU A 97 12.61 -6.95 13.43
C LEU A 97 14.02 -7.55 13.23
N CYS A 98 14.38 -7.88 11.99
CA CYS A 98 15.72 -8.37 11.66
C CYS A 98 16.82 -7.35 12.01
N ASP A 99 16.62 -6.07 11.67
CA ASP A 99 17.52 -4.98 12.06
C ASP A 99 17.68 -4.90 13.58
N ALA A 100 16.57 -4.92 14.32
CA ALA A 100 16.60 -4.85 15.78
C ALA A 100 17.34 -6.04 16.41
N ILE A 101 17.14 -7.27 15.90
CA ILE A 101 17.87 -8.46 16.36
C ILE A 101 19.38 -8.31 16.08
N ASN A 102 19.75 -7.83 14.88
CA ASN A 102 21.14 -7.60 14.52
C ASN A 102 21.81 -6.55 15.44
N ARG A 103 21.12 -5.43 15.73
CA ARG A 103 21.61 -4.40 16.67
C ARG A 103 21.68 -4.90 18.11
N ALA A 104 20.73 -5.72 18.54
CA ALA A 104 20.74 -6.32 19.87
C ALA A 104 21.92 -7.29 20.08
N GLY A 105 22.40 -7.92 18.99
CA GLY A 105 23.48 -8.92 19.06
C GLY A 105 23.14 -10.12 19.95
N SER A 106 21.84 -10.37 20.17
CA SER A 106 21.32 -11.31 21.15
C SER A 106 19.93 -11.81 20.74
N THR A 107 19.58 -13.01 21.18
CA THR A 107 18.24 -13.58 21.04
C THR A 107 17.37 -13.38 22.29
N GLU A 108 17.88 -12.69 23.31
CA GLU A 108 17.14 -12.43 24.55
C GLU A 108 15.98 -11.45 24.31
N PRO A 109 14.74 -11.76 24.75
CA PRO A 109 13.57 -10.93 24.50
C PRO A 109 13.73 -9.47 24.94
N ALA A 110 14.32 -9.24 26.11
CA ALA A 110 14.53 -7.90 26.64
C ALA A 110 15.52 -7.07 25.79
N ALA A 111 16.55 -7.72 25.24
CA ALA A 111 17.52 -7.06 24.38
C ALA A 111 16.89 -6.66 23.04
N ILE A 112 16.09 -7.55 22.44
CA ILE A 112 15.37 -7.29 21.19
C ILE A 112 14.32 -6.18 21.40
N GLN A 113 13.56 -6.23 22.50
CA GLN A 113 12.55 -5.21 22.82
C GLN A 113 13.19 -3.82 22.95
N LYS A 114 14.31 -3.73 23.67
CA LYS A 114 15.07 -2.48 23.78
C LYS A 114 15.53 -1.98 22.40
N ALA A 115 16.11 -2.86 21.58
CA ALA A 115 16.55 -2.48 20.23
C ALA A 115 15.38 -2.03 19.34
N LEU A 116 14.20 -2.66 19.45
CA LEU A 116 12.98 -2.22 18.78
C LEU A 116 12.57 -0.82 19.24
N GLN A 117 12.54 -0.56 20.55
CA GLN A 117 12.20 0.77 21.10
C GLN A 117 13.19 1.87 20.67
N GLU A 118 14.46 1.51 20.47
CA GLU A 118 15.52 2.42 20.00
C GLU A 118 15.56 2.58 18.47
N THR A 119 14.65 1.95 17.72
CA THR A 119 14.62 2.01 16.25
C THR A 119 14.39 3.44 15.76
N ASP A 120 15.24 3.88 14.84
CA ASP A 120 15.13 5.17 14.14
C ASP A 120 15.67 5.03 12.70
N LEU A 121 15.00 4.18 11.90
CA LEU A 121 15.37 3.94 10.50
C LEU A 121 14.92 5.09 9.60
N LYS A 122 15.78 5.44 8.64
CA LYS A 122 15.58 6.53 7.66
C LYS A 122 15.00 6.00 6.34
N PRO A 123 14.36 6.84 5.50
CA PRO A 123 13.66 6.40 4.29
C PRO A 123 14.50 5.54 3.33
N ASP A 124 15.79 5.81 3.21
CA ASP A 124 16.74 5.09 2.35
C ASP A 124 17.10 3.69 2.88
N GLN A 125 16.66 3.35 4.09
CA GLN A 125 16.83 2.03 4.71
C GLN A 125 15.57 1.14 4.56
N LEU A 126 14.50 1.67 3.96
CA LEU A 126 13.19 1.02 3.91
C LEU A 126 12.86 0.56 2.49
N MET A 127 12.01 -0.45 2.39
CA MET A 127 11.31 -0.76 1.14
C MET A 127 10.00 0.02 1.01
N MET A 128 9.37 0.36 2.14
CA MET A 128 8.11 1.10 2.19
C MET A 128 8.29 2.59 2.01
N GLY A 129 7.22 3.24 1.56
CA GLY A 129 7.16 4.69 1.35
C GLY A 129 7.07 5.55 2.61
N TYR A 130 7.55 5.06 3.75
CA TYR A 130 7.52 5.77 5.01
C TYR A 130 8.58 6.88 5.07
N LYS A 131 8.36 7.88 5.93
CA LYS A 131 9.41 8.86 6.26
C LYS A 131 10.47 8.29 7.21
N GLY A 132 10.27 7.07 7.67
CA GLY A 132 11.14 6.35 8.59
C GLY A 132 10.37 5.30 9.38
N VAL A 133 11.09 4.59 10.26
CA VAL A 133 10.49 3.76 11.30
C VAL A 133 11.04 4.22 12.64
N LYS A 134 10.16 4.84 13.44
CA LYS A 134 10.48 5.29 14.79
C LYS A 134 9.25 5.11 15.67
N PHE A 135 9.41 4.39 16.77
CA PHE A 135 8.29 4.08 17.67
C PHE A 135 8.17 5.10 18.80
N ASP A 136 6.95 5.50 19.13
CA ASP A 136 6.65 6.23 20.36
C ASP A 136 6.51 5.28 21.56
N GLU A 137 6.17 5.86 22.72
CA GLU A 137 5.94 5.12 23.96
C GLU A 137 4.77 4.13 23.90
N HIS A 138 3.89 4.26 22.90
CA HIS A 138 2.78 3.34 22.63
C HIS A 138 3.12 2.30 21.56
N GLY A 139 4.34 2.32 21.01
CA GLY A 139 4.78 1.43 19.95
C GLY A 139 4.25 1.78 18.56
N GLN A 140 3.73 3.00 18.36
CA GLN A 140 3.26 3.45 17.05
C GLN A 140 4.40 4.03 16.23
N ASN A 141 4.48 3.68 14.93
CA ASN A 141 5.45 4.30 14.03
C ASN A 141 5.02 5.75 13.70
N ILE A 142 5.64 6.74 14.35
CA ILE A 142 5.32 8.17 14.17
C ILE A 142 5.82 8.74 12.84
N LEU A 143 6.61 7.97 12.07
CA LEU A 143 7.12 8.36 10.76
C LEU A 143 6.43 7.62 9.61
N ALA A 144 5.37 6.86 9.91
CA ALA A 144 4.52 6.27 8.88
C ALA A 144 3.94 7.36 7.97
N SER A 145 3.94 7.09 6.67
CA SER A 145 3.32 7.95 5.65
C SER A 145 2.52 7.14 4.66
N SER A 146 1.67 7.81 3.90
CA SER A 146 0.81 7.20 2.90
C SER A 146 0.89 7.94 1.59
N TYR A 147 0.68 7.18 0.52
CA TYR A 147 0.44 7.60 -0.85
C TYR A 147 -1.03 7.49 -1.19
N LEU A 148 -1.43 8.20 -2.25
CA LEU A 148 -2.63 7.86 -2.99
C LEU A 148 -2.19 7.24 -4.30
N ILE A 149 -2.72 6.05 -4.57
CA ILE A 149 -2.60 5.37 -5.85
C ILE A 149 -3.96 5.40 -6.54
N GLN A 150 -4.00 5.41 -7.86
CA GLN A 150 -5.24 5.39 -8.62
C GLN A 150 -5.21 4.27 -9.66
N LEU A 151 -6.32 3.52 -9.79
CA LEU A 151 -6.44 2.49 -10.80
C LEU A 151 -6.55 3.13 -12.18
N GLN A 152 -5.51 2.95 -13.00
CA GLN A 152 -5.39 3.54 -14.33
C GLN A 152 -4.96 2.48 -15.34
N GLY A 153 -5.89 2.01 -16.16
CA GLY A 153 -5.69 0.85 -17.01
C GLY A 153 -5.68 -0.42 -16.18
N LYS A 154 -4.61 -1.22 -16.30
CA LYS A 154 -4.51 -2.55 -15.68
C LYS A 154 -3.81 -2.55 -14.32
N GLU A 155 -3.35 -1.41 -13.84
CA GLU A 155 -2.53 -1.30 -12.65
C GLU A 155 -2.83 -0.01 -11.87
N TYR A 156 -2.51 -0.03 -10.58
CA TYR A 156 -2.50 1.16 -9.76
C TYR A 156 -1.25 1.99 -10.05
N LYS A 157 -1.42 3.32 -10.10
CA LYS A 157 -0.32 4.28 -10.27
C LYS A 157 -0.32 5.27 -9.12
N SER A 158 0.84 5.57 -8.55
CA SER A 158 1.00 6.64 -7.56
C SER A 158 0.65 8.01 -8.16
N VAL A 159 -0.30 8.71 -7.53
CA VAL A 159 -0.80 10.04 -7.94
C VAL A 159 -0.59 11.13 -6.89
N TRP A 160 -0.26 10.76 -5.64
CA TRP A 160 0.07 11.71 -4.57
C TRP A 160 1.02 11.07 -3.53
N PRO A 161 1.97 11.83 -2.94
CA PRO A 161 2.22 13.26 -3.11
C PRO A 161 2.85 13.58 -4.46
N ALA A 162 2.63 14.81 -4.94
CA ALA A 162 3.08 15.24 -6.27
C ALA A 162 4.59 15.03 -6.51
N ALA A 163 5.41 15.15 -5.46
CA ALA A 163 6.85 14.91 -5.53
C ALA A 163 7.22 13.47 -5.93
N ASN A 164 6.35 12.49 -5.61
CA ASN A 164 6.60 11.06 -5.83
C ASN A 164 5.61 10.44 -6.82
N ALA A 165 4.67 11.21 -7.36
CA ALA A 165 3.64 10.74 -8.26
C ALA A 165 4.24 10.32 -9.61
N VAL A 166 3.83 9.15 -10.11
CA VAL A 166 4.20 8.63 -11.43
C VAL A 166 3.11 8.87 -12.49
N SER A 167 1.92 9.28 -12.03
CA SER A 167 0.81 9.71 -12.88
C SER A 167 0.05 10.86 -12.22
N LYS A 168 -0.82 11.53 -12.99
CA LYS A 168 -1.72 12.57 -12.46
C LYS A 168 -2.99 11.93 -11.90
N LEU A 169 -3.54 12.50 -10.84
CA LEU A 169 -4.88 12.18 -10.36
C LEU A 169 -5.91 12.54 -11.45
N ASP A 170 -6.75 11.57 -11.81
CA ASP A 170 -7.74 11.68 -12.88
C ASP A 170 -9.16 11.66 -12.28
N LEU A 171 -9.82 12.81 -12.28
CA LEU A 171 -11.18 12.98 -11.76
C LEU A 171 -12.09 13.51 -12.87
N PRO A 172 -13.40 13.19 -12.83
CA PRO A 172 -14.08 12.34 -11.84
C PRO A 172 -13.80 10.84 -12.04
N TYR A 173 -14.21 10.02 -11.06
CA TYR A 173 -14.21 8.57 -11.16
C TYR A 173 -14.87 8.08 -12.47
N LYS A 174 -14.13 7.27 -13.23
CA LYS A 174 -14.53 6.81 -14.57
C LYS A 174 -15.45 5.58 -14.49
N GLY A 175 -15.17 4.67 -13.57
CA GLY A 175 -15.93 3.44 -13.37
C GLY A 175 -15.81 2.51 -14.58
N TRP A 176 -16.94 2.25 -15.24
CA TRP A 176 -17.10 1.31 -16.36
C TRP A 176 -17.25 2.01 -17.72
N GLN A 177 -16.68 3.22 -17.87
CA GLN A 177 -16.75 4.05 -19.08
C GLN A 177 -15.38 4.25 -19.72
#